data_AF-A0A931B8T4-F1
#
_entry.id   AF-A0A931B8T4-F1
#
_cell.length_a   1.000
_cell.length_b   1.000
_cell.length_c   1.000
_cell.angle_alpha   90.00
_cell.angle_beta   90.00
_cell.angle_gamma   90.00
#
_symmetry.space_group_name_H-M   'P 1'
#
loop_
_entity.id
_entity.type
_entity.pdbx_description
1 polymer ?
#
loop_
_entity_poly.entity_id
_entity_poly.type
_entity_poly.pdbx_seq_one_letter_code
_entity_poly.pdbx_strand_id
1 'polypeptide(L)'
;MSGPPLLSAVLGSHDSHGCGQAQQPNLWIAHLEGDVGDLAKEVAELEQQVEEARELRAIAERLDDEIAANLEEIESIGSAVREAHFDLDNQIAEHDFMAVEQSVDSVRGLVDPRTVLSVVDAVLLLTAIRDDSAVPSYKWPRKLAEGVNPDSTPRLTQAQLDAQYAKELDDGARDWESFWGDTDWDDSQRDDQWETDRGERELEAMRNLAGKAADNIREIVEEIGESIWPELVASVEAGDRDSAVAHLLDAVRVAAELDSAYELYQANLSRLYTVSPGALGAMGEHLMGMETWLAAQTDRNPEE
;
A
#
# COMPACT_ATOMS: atom_id res chain seq x y z
N MET A 1 -40.79 5.21 -54.88
CA MET A 1 -42.13 4.85 -54.38
C MET A 1 -42.48 5.89 -53.34
N SER A 2 -43.56 6.65 -53.36
CA SER A 2 -44.63 6.94 -54.31
C SER A 2 -45.04 8.39 -53.96
N GLY A 3 -45.31 9.21 -54.97
CA GLY A 3 -45.88 10.54 -54.78
C GLY A 3 -47.36 10.50 -54.34
N PRO A 4 -47.97 11.68 -54.13
CA PRO A 4 -49.18 11.92 -53.33
C PRO A 4 -50.48 11.63 -54.11
N PRO A 5 -51.66 11.86 -53.50
CA PRO A 5 -52.82 12.28 -54.26
C PRO A 5 -53.36 13.66 -53.84
N LEU A 6 -53.62 14.47 -54.87
CA LEU A 6 -54.54 15.61 -54.94
C LEU A 6 -55.93 15.12 -55.41
N LEU A 7 -56.92 16.04 -55.36
CA LEU A 7 -58.30 16.01 -55.90
C LEU A 7 -59.36 15.64 -54.83
N SER A 8 -60.57 16.22 -54.77
CA SER A 8 -61.20 17.34 -55.47
C SER A 8 -62.53 17.67 -54.79
N ALA A 9 -62.92 18.94 -54.86
CA ALA A 9 -64.27 19.53 -54.94
C ALA A 9 -65.52 18.72 -54.52
N VAL A 10 -66.33 19.33 -53.62
CA VAL A 10 -67.80 19.33 -53.74
C VAL A 10 -68.32 20.75 -53.50
N LEU A 11 -68.94 21.31 -54.54
CA LEU A 11 -69.80 22.49 -54.49
C LEU A 11 -71.16 22.08 -53.91
N GLY A 12 -71.67 22.85 -52.95
CA GLY A 12 -73.03 22.76 -52.45
C GLY A 12 -73.55 24.14 -52.07
N SER A 13 -74.30 24.75 -52.97
CA SER A 13 -75.14 25.94 -52.73
C SER A 13 -76.47 25.48 -52.14
N HIS A 14 -76.91 26.05 -51.01
CA HIS A 14 -78.33 26.40 -50.81
C HIS A 14 -78.57 27.36 -49.64
N ASP A 15 -79.57 28.19 -49.88
CA ASP A 15 -79.96 29.40 -49.19
C ASP A 15 -80.65 29.18 -47.83
N SER A 16 -80.40 30.17 -46.96
CA SER A 16 -81.39 30.90 -46.16
C SER A 16 -82.07 30.25 -44.94
N HIS A 17 -82.00 31.06 -43.87
CA HIS A 17 -82.95 31.19 -42.75
C HIS A 17 -82.80 30.21 -41.58
N GLY A 18 -81.98 30.64 -40.62
CA GLY A 18 -81.93 30.11 -39.26
C GLY A 18 -81.24 31.12 -38.34
N CYS A 19 -81.97 32.15 -37.93
CA CYS A 19 -81.62 33.04 -36.83
C CYS A 19 -81.59 32.22 -35.54
N GLY A 20 -80.44 32.12 -34.88
CA GLY A 20 -80.34 31.51 -33.56
C GLY A 20 -78.96 30.95 -33.25
N GLN A 21 -78.35 31.50 -32.20
CA GLN A 21 -77.14 31.03 -31.51
C GLN A 21 -75.81 31.35 -32.20
N ALA A 22 -75.35 32.58 -31.96
CA ALA A 22 -73.94 32.83 -31.67
C ALA A 22 -73.54 31.97 -30.46
N GLN A 23 -73.17 30.71 -30.71
CA GLN A 23 -72.65 29.79 -29.72
C GLN A 23 -71.18 30.18 -29.43
N GLN A 24 -71.04 31.17 -28.54
CA GLN A 24 -69.93 31.42 -27.60
C GLN A 24 -68.47 31.35 -28.11
N PRO A 25 -67.90 32.46 -28.63
CA PRO A 25 -66.43 32.65 -28.68
C PRO A 25 -65.78 32.55 -27.29
N ASN A 26 -66.53 32.82 -26.21
CA ASN A 26 -66.06 32.71 -24.83
C ASN A 26 -65.71 31.27 -24.40
N LEU A 27 -66.31 30.24 -25.01
CA LEU A 27 -66.02 28.84 -24.66
C LEU A 27 -64.67 28.36 -25.21
N TRP A 28 -64.28 28.82 -26.40
CA TRP A 28 -62.97 28.50 -27.00
C TRP A 28 -61.84 29.26 -26.32
N ILE A 29 -62.07 30.50 -25.90
CA ILE A 29 -61.11 31.28 -25.12
C ILE A 29 -60.91 30.66 -23.74
N ALA A 30 -61.99 30.28 -23.05
CA ALA A 30 -61.90 29.62 -21.75
C ALA A 30 -61.21 28.24 -21.83
N HIS A 31 -61.38 27.50 -22.94
CA HIS A 31 -60.69 26.23 -23.17
C HIS A 31 -59.20 26.43 -23.42
N LEU A 32 -58.83 27.40 -24.26
CA LEU A 32 -57.42 27.76 -24.50
C LEU A 32 -56.73 28.35 -23.25
N GLU A 33 -57.45 29.11 -22.42
CA GLU A 33 -56.93 29.61 -21.14
C GLU A 33 -56.72 28.47 -20.13
N GLY A 34 -57.59 27.46 -20.12
CA GLY A 34 -57.41 26.22 -19.34
C GLY A 34 -56.18 25.44 -19.79
N ASP A 35 -56.06 25.17 -21.10
CA ASP A 35 -54.95 24.41 -21.68
C ASP A 35 -53.60 25.13 -21.48
N VAL A 36 -53.56 26.46 -21.56
CA VAL A 36 -52.35 27.26 -21.29
C VAL A 36 -52.00 27.27 -19.80
N GLY A 37 -53.00 27.25 -18.91
CA GLY A 37 -52.79 27.16 -17.47
C GLY A 37 -52.23 25.80 -17.04
N ASP A 38 -52.75 24.72 -17.60
CA ASP A 38 -52.25 23.37 -17.36
C ASP A 38 -50.83 23.19 -17.93
N LEU A 39 -50.56 23.71 -19.13
CA LEU A 39 -49.21 23.71 -19.72
C LEU A 39 -48.21 24.52 -18.87
N ALA A 40 -48.60 25.68 -18.34
CA ALA A 40 -47.74 26.48 -17.48
C ALA A 40 -47.38 25.75 -16.18
N LYS A 41 -48.31 24.94 -15.65
CA LYS A 41 -48.06 24.11 -14.47
C LYS A 41 -47.11 22.95 -14.78
N GLU A 42 -47.29 22.27 -15.91
CA GLU A 42 -46.38 21.22 -16.36
C GLU A 42 -44.96 21.76 -16.60
N VAL A 43 -44.83 22.95 -17.20
CA VAL A 43 -43.53 23.61 -17.39
C VAL A 43 -42.88 23.94 -16.04
N ALA A 44 -43.63 24.47 -15.08
CA ALA A 44 -43.09 24.76 -13.74
C ALA A 44 -42.65 23.49 -12.99
N GLU A 45 -43.41 22.40 -13.09
CA GLU A 45 -43.03 21.10 -12.51
C GLU A 45 -41.76 20.53 -13.19
N LEU A 46 -41.64 20.65 -14.51
CA LEU A 46 -40.44 20.24 -15.24
C LEU A 46 -39.22 21.11 -14.90
N GLU A 47 -39.39 22.43 -14.76
CA GLU A 47 -38.31 23.33 -14.34
C GLU A 47 -37.79 22.97 -12.95
N GLN A 48 -38.69 22.64 -12.01
CA GLN A 48 -38.32 22.16 -10.68
C GLN A 48 -37.55 20.83 -10.77
N GLN A 49 -38.03 19.85 -11.54
CA GLN A 49 -37.36 18.56 -11.72
C GLN A 49 -35.97 18.72 -12.36
N VAL A 50 -35.81 19.64 -13.30
CA VAL A 50 -34.52 19.93 -13.92
C VAL A 50 -33.54 20.51 -12.91
N GLU A 51 -33.99 21.38 -12.01
CA GLU A 51 -33.12 21.94 -10.97
C GLU A 51 -32.73 20.88 -9.93
N GLU A 52 -33.69 20.07 -9.47
CA GLU A 52 -33.41 18.92 -8.59
C GLU A 52 -32.42 17.94 -9.24
N ALA A 53 -32.56 17.66 -10.54
CA ALA A 53 -31.63 16.81 -11.28
C ALA A 53 -30.23 17.42 -11.39
N ARG A 54 -30.10 18.75 -11.51
CA ARG A 54 -28.80 19.44 -11.50
C ARG A 54 -28.13 19.36 -10.14
N GLU A 55 -28.88 19.56 -9.07
CA GLU A 55 -28.37 19.45 -7.70
C GLU A 55 -27.90 18.02 -7.42
N LEU A 56 -28.69 17.00 -7.78
CA LEU A 56 -28.31 15.59 -7.64
C LEU A 56 -27.05 15.25 -8.43
N ARG A 57 -26.92 15.79 -9.65
CA ARG A 57 -25.71 15.61 -10.46
C ARG A 57 -24.48 16.24 -9.80
N ALA A 58 -24.60 17.46 -9.26
CA ALA A 58 -23.50 18.11 -8.56
C ALA A 58 -23.07 17.32 -7.30
N ILE A 59 -24.03 16.71 -6.59
CA ILE A 59 -23.73 15.83 -5.46
C ILE A 59 -23.00 14.57 -5.92
N ALA A 60 -23.47 13.93 -7.00
CA ALA A 60 -22.83 12.73 -7.55
C ALA A 60 -21.39 12.99 -8.00
N GLU A 61 -21.15 14.10 -8.72
CA GLU A 61 -19.81 14.52 -9.13
C GLU A 61 -18.90 14.73 -7.90
N ARG A 62 -19.41 15.35 -6.83
CA ARG A 62 -18.65 15.51 -5.58
C ARG A 62 -18.34 14.18 -4.89
N LEU A 63 -19.26 13.21 -4.94
CA LEU A 63 -19.01 11.89 -4.37
C LEU A 63 -17.90 11.16 -5.14
N ASP A 64 -17.92 11.23 -6.47
CA ASP A 64 -16.89 10.60 -7.31
C ASP A 64 -15.50 11.22 -7.06
N ASP A 65 -15.41 12.54 -6.90
CA ASP A 65 -14.16 13.23 -6.56
C ASP A 65 -13.60 12.77 -5.21
N GLU A 66 -14.46 12.65 -4.18
CA GLU A 66 -14.06 12.20 -2.84
C GLU A 66 -13.69 10.70 -2.84
N ILE A 67 -14.39 9.86 -3.60
CA ILE A 67 -14.04 8.44 -3.76
C ILE A 67 -12.65 8.33 -4.39
N ALA A 68 -12.39 9.06 -5.47
CA ALA A 68 -11.11 9.05 -6.16
C ALA A 68 -9.96 9.53 -5.26
N ALA A 69 -10.17 10.61 -4.50
CA ALA A 69 -9.17 11.14 -3.58
C ALA A 69 -8.81 10.15 -2.45
N ASN A 70 -9.81 9.49 -1.86
CA ASN A 70 -9.55 8.49 -0.81
C ASN A 70 -8.91 7.20 -1.37
N LEU A 71 -9.25 6.79 -2.60
CA LEU A 71 -8.55 5.69 -3.28
C LEU A 71 -7.09 6.04 -3.56
N GLU A 72 -6.81 7.25 -4.06
CA GLU A 72 -5.45 7.74 -4.28
C GLU A 72 -4.65 7.76 -2.97
N GLU A 73 -5.28 8.10 -1.83
CA GLU A 73 -4.63 8.01 -0.52
C GLU A 73 -4.20 6.57 -0.19
N ILE A 74 -5.08 5.58 -0.39
CA ILE A 74 -4.73 4.16 -0.17
C ILE A 74 -3.61 3.72 -1.12
N GLU A 75 -3.66 4.08 -2.39
CA GLU A 75 -2.60 3.77 -3.37
C GLU A 75 -1.27 4.44 -3.05
N SER A 76 -1.31 5.67 -2.52
CA SER A 76 -0.12 6.42 -2.12
C SER A 76 0.64 5.72 -1.00
N ILE A 77 -0.06 5.09 -0.05
CA ILE A 77 0.54 4.30 1.02
C ILE A 77 1.30 3.09 0.44
N GLY A 78 0.70 2.37 -0.51
CA GLY A 78 1.37 1.25 -1.18
C GLY A 78 2.59 1.68 -2.00
N SER A 79 2.54 2.89 -2.58
CA SER A 79 3.68 3.48 -3.26
C SER A 79 4.79 3.85 -2.29
N ALA A 80 4.46 4.40 -1.12
CA ALA A 80 5.44 4.69 -0.05
C ALA A 80 6.09 3.42 0.51
N VAL A 81 5.36 2.31 0.65
CA VAL A 81 5.94 1.02 1.05
C VAL A 81 6.96 0.52 0.01
N ARG A 82 6.64 0.63 -1.28
CA ARG A 82 7.58 0.26 -2.36
C ARG A 82 8.79 1.18 -2.42
N GLU A 83 8.61 2.47 -2.19
CA GLU A 83 9.73 3.42 -2.07
C GLU A 83 10.65 3.05 -0.90
N ALA A 84 10.09 2.71 0.26
CA ALA A 84 10.86 2.22 1.39
C ALA A 84 11.66 0.94 1.06
N HIS A 85 11.12 0.03 0.23
CA HIS A 85 11.87 -1.13 -0.26
C HIS A 85 13.11 -0.72 -1.10
N PHE A 86 12.96 0.25 -2.01
CA PHE A 86 14.09 0.76 -2.80
C PHE A 86 15.13 1.49 -1.94
N ASP A 87 14.69 2.26 -0.94
CA ASP A 87 15.59 2.94 -0.02
C ASP A 87 16.35 1.96 0.87
N LEU A 88 15.68 0.90 1.34
CA LEU A 88 16.29 -0.17 2.14
C LEU A 88 17.46 -0.82 1.41
N ASP A 89 17.37 -1.04 0.09
CA ASP A 89 18.49 -1.60 -0.69
C ASP A 89 19.77 -0.75 -0.55
N ASN A 90 19.64 0.58 -0.69
CA ASN A 90 20.79 1.48 -0.56
C ASN A 90 21.30 1.54 0.89
N GLN A 91 20.39 1.65 1.86
CA GLN A 91 20.72 1.74 3.28
C GLN A 91 21.41 0.47 3.80
N ILE A 92 20.96 -0.71 3.37
CA ILE A 92 21.57 -2.00 3.69
C ILE A 92 22.96 -2.11 3.06
N ALA A 93 23.11 -1.70 1.80
CA ALA A 93 24.41 -1.71 1.12
C ALA A 93 25.44 -0.78 1.79
N GLU A 94 24.99 0.33 2.36
CA GLU A 94 25.82 1.27 3.12
C GLU A 94 26.01 0.87 4.59
N HIS A 95 25.36 -0.19 5.06
CA HIS A 95 25.28 -0.61 6.46
C HIS A 95 24.79 0.51 7.41
N ASP A 96 23.94 1.42 6.91
CA ASP A 96 23.32 2.48 7.70
C ASP A 96 22.13 1.91 8.49
N PHE A 97 22.44 1.30 9.64
CA PHE A 97 21.43 0.67 10.47
C PHE A 97 20.39 1.65 11.03
N MET A 98 20.74 2.93 11.24
CA MET A 98 19.78 3.94 11.70
C MET A 98 18.77 4.27 10.61
N ALA A 99 19.22 4.38 9.37
CA ALA A 99 18.32 4.57 8.23
C ALA A 99 17.41 3.35 8.02
N VAL A 100 17.96 2.13 8.17
CA VAL A 100 17.15 0.88 8.11
C VAL A 100 16.09 0.86 9.22
N GLU A 101 16.44 1.23 10.46
CA GLU A 101 15.48 1.33 11.57
C GLU A 101 14.35 2.30 11.27
N GLN A 102 14.69 3.48 10.75
CA GLN A 102 13.71 4.49 10.37
C GLN A 102 12.79 3.99 9.24
N SER A 103 13.32 3.27 8.26
CA SER A 103 12.53 2.68 7.17
C SER A 103 11.58 1.61 7.71
N VAL A 104 12.05 0.74 8.61
CA VAL A 104 11.23 -0.27 9.30
C VAL A 104 10.07 0.37 10.08
N ASP A 105 10.36 1.39 10.87
CA ASP A 105 9.35 2.14 11.63
C ASP A 105 8.34 2.83 10.70
N SER A 106 8.83 3.38 9.59
CA SER A 106 7.99 4.04 8.59
C SER A 106 7.01 3.07 7.95
N VAL A 107 7.47 1.89 7.51
CA VAL A 107 6.60 0.86 6.91
C VAL A 107 5.54 0.40 7.91
N ARG A 108 5.89 0.21 9.18
CA ARG A 108 4.92 -0.13 10.24
C ARG A 108 3.87 0.96 10.45
N GLY A 109 4.29 2.22 10.42
CA GLY A 109 3.38 3.37 10.54
C GLY A 109 2.42 3.49 9.34
N LEU A 110 2.92 3.20 8.13
CA LEU A 110 2.13 3.23 6.89
C LEU A 110 0.98 2.22 6.89
N VAL A 111 1.19 1.03 7.48
CA VAL A 111 0.16 -0.01 7.57
C VAL A 111 -0.70 0.10 8.83
N ASP A 112 -0.71 1.23 9.54
CA ASP A 112 -1.50 1.40 10.76
C ASP A 112 -3.00 1.13 10.48
N PRO A 113 -3.58 0.11 11.13
CA PRO A 113 -4.93 -0.32 10.79
C PRO A 113 -6.00 0.70 11.13
N ARG A 114 -5.75 1.65 12.04
CA ARG A 114 -6.73 2.71 12.36
C ARG A 114 -6.79 3.73 11.25
N THR A 115 -5.64 4.13 10.74
CA THR A 115 -5.49 5.11 9.67
C THR A 115 -6.05 4.52 8.37
N VAL A 116 -5.53 3.36 7.94
CA VAL A 116 -5.92 2.74 6.67
C VAL A 116 -7.40 2.35 6.65
N LEU A 117 -7.92 1.73 7.73
CA LEU A 117 -9.32 1.31 7.77
C LEU A 117 -10.28 2.50 7.71
N SER A 118 -9.89 3.67 8.24
CA SER A 118 -10.73 4.86 8.19
C SER A 118 -10.93 5.35 6.75
N VAL A 119 -9.87 5.31 5.94
CA VAL A 119 -9.91 5.68 4.52
C VAL A 119 -10.68 4.63 3.71
N VAL A 120 -10.43 3.34 3.96
CA VAL A 120 -11.19 2.23 3.37
C VAL A 120 -12.69 2.38 3.66
N ASP A 121 -13.06 2.58 4.92
CA ASP A 121 -14.46 2.72 5.33
C ASP A 121 -15.11 3.96 4.69
N ALA A 122 -14.35 5.04 4.47
CA ALA A 122 -14.82 6.23 3.76
C ALA A 122 -15.13 5.93 2.28
N VAL A 123 -14.21 5.27 1.55
CA VAL A 123 -14.43 4.87 0.14
C VAL A 123 -15.68 4.01 0.01
N LEU A 124 -15.81 3.00 0.87
CA LEU A 124 -16.93 2.06 0.83
C LEU A 124 -18.26 2.74 1.18
N LEU A 125 -18.27 3.66 2.13
CA LEU A 125 -19.46 4.44 2.47
C LEU A 125 -19.91 5.33 1.30
N LEU A 126 -18.98 6.09 0.72
CA LEU A 126 -19.27 7.02 -0.37
C LEU A 126 -19.75 6.26 -1.61
N THR A 127 -19.12 5.13 -1.92
CA THR A 127 -19.53 4.22 -3.01
C THR A 127 -20.93 3.67 -2.75
N ALA A 128 -21.25 3.26 -1.52
CA ALA A 128 -22.58 2.78 -1.19
C ALA A 128 -23.67 3.85 -1.36
N ILE A 129 -23.37 5.10 -1.00
CA ILE A 129 -24.27 6.25 -1.19
C ILE A 129 -24.47 6.53 -2.68
N ARG A 130 -23.39 6.54 -3.47
CA ARG A 130 -23.44 6.80 -4.92
C ARG A 130 -24.28 5.76 -5.66
N ASP A 131 -24.10 4.49 -5.31
CA ASP A 131 -24.69 3.36 -6.04
C ASP A 131 -26.05 2.92 -5.47
N ASP A 132 -26.59 3.65 -4.48
CA ASP A 132 -27.82 3.31 -3.71
C ASP A 132 -27.79 1.85 -3.20
N SER A 133 -26.62 1.43 -2.71
CA SER A 133 -26.39 0.06 -2.24
C SER A 133 -26.39 -0.03 -0.72
N ALA A 134 -26.34 -1.26 -0.20
CA ALA A 134 -26.40 -1.49 1.24
C ALA A 134 -25.17 -0.89 1.94
N VAL A 135 -25.40 -0.06 2.96
CA VAL A 135 -24.32 0.54 3.76
C VAL A 135 -23.49 -0.57 4.45
N PRO A 136 -22.16 -0.58 4.26
CA PRO A 136 -21.26 -1.54 4.91
C PRO A 136 -21.38 -1.59 6.43
N SER A 137 -21.07 -2.74 7.02
CA SER A 137 -20.99 -2.85 8.49
C SER A 137 -19.64 -2.35 9.00
N TYR A 138 -19.61 -1.17 9.60
CA TYR A 138 -18.39 -0.56 10.18
C TYR A 138 -18.00 -1.11 11.55
N LYS A 139 -18.28 -2.38 11.82
CA LYS A 139 -17.83 -2.99 13.07
C LYS A 139 -16.31 -3.11 13.03
N TRP A 140 -15.67 -2.59 14.06
CA TRP A 140 -14.23 -2.81 14.26
C TRP A 140 -13.95 -4.31 14.31
N PRO A 141 -13.10 -4.84 13.41
CA PRO A 141 -12.78 -6.26 13.37
C PRO A 141 -12.20 -6.71 14.70
N ARG A 142 -12.80 -7.75 15.30
CA ARG A 142 -12.36 -8.27 16.61
C ARG A 142 -10.88 -8.70 16.59
N LYS A 143 -10.41 -9.24 15.46
CA LYS A 143 -8.99 -9.60 15.25
C LYS A 143 -8.05 -8.39 15.33
N LEU A 144 -8.46 -7.22 14.85
CA LEU A 144 -7.68 -5.98 15.01
C LEU A 144 -7.66 -5.50 16.47
N ALA A 145 -8.71 -5.78 17.24
CA ALA A 145 -8.76 -5.44 18.67
C ALA A 145 -7.97 -6.41 19.57
N GLU A 146 -7.86 -7.68 19.16
CA GLU A 146 -7.11 -8.71 19.89
C GLU A 146 -5.59 -8.65 19.62
N GLY A 147 -5.17 -7.84 18.63
CA GLY A 147 -3.79 -7.78 18.16
C GLY A 147 -3.49 -8.93 17.21
N VAL A 148 -2.57 -8.69 16.28
CA VAL A 148 -2.14 -9.72 15.34
C VAL A 148 -1.09 -10.60 16.03
N ASN A 149 -1.33 -11.91 16.13
CA ASN A 149 -0.32 -12.85 16.61
C ASN A 149 0.70 -13.10 15.48
N PRO A 150 1.95 -12.66 15.64
CA PRO A 150 2.88 -12.67 14.54
C PRO A 150 3.67 -14.01 14.49
N ASP A 151 3.32 -14.99 15.35
CA ASP A 151 3.88 -16.37 15.40
C ASP A 151 3.44 -17.28 14.22
N SER A 152 2.69 -16.78 13.25
CA SER A 152 2.05 -17.61 12.21
C SER A 152 2.90 -17.83 10.95
N THR A 153 3.95 -17.03 10.76
CA THR A 153 4.79 -17.02 9.55
C THR A 153 6.16 -17.64 9.91
N PRO A 154 6.77 -18.47 9.05
CA PRO A 154 8.10 -19.00 9.33
C PRO A 154 9.14 -17.87 9.31
N ARG A 155 9.47 -17.38 10.51
CA ARG A 155 10.48 -16.33 10.72
C ARG A 155 11.88 -16.87 10.56
N LEU A 156 12.75 -16.10 9.92
CA LEU A 156 14.19 -16.28 10.08
C LEU A 156 14.56 -16.06 11.57
N THR A 157 15.38 -16.94 12.12
CA THR A 157 15.82 -16.90 13.52
C THR A 157 17.33 -16.91 13.62
N GLN A 158 17.88 -16.40 14.72
CA GLN A 158 19.32 -16.46 14.98
C GLN A 158 19.85 -17.91 14.95
N ALA A 159 19.06 -18.88 15.43
CA ALA A 159 19.44 -20.29 15.40
C ALA A 159 19.58 -20.84 13.98
N GLN A 160 18.73 -20.41 13.04
CA GLN A 160 18.84 -20.78 11.62
C GLN A 160 20.08 -20.13 10.99
N LEU A 161 20.33 -18.86 11.29
CA LEU A 161 21.53 -18.14 10.86
C LEU A 161 22.81 -18.83 11.38
N ASP A 162 22.86 -19.16 12.67
CA ASP A 162 24.00 -19.84 13.29
C ASP A 162 24.22 -21.25 12.72
N ALA A 163 23.14 -22.00 12.45
CA ALA A 163 23.24 -23.30 11.79
C ALA A 163 23.81 -23.18 10.37
N GLN A 164 23.41 -22.13 9.65
CA GLN A 164 23.94 -21.86 8.32
C GLN A 164 25.40 -21.41 8.35
N TYR A 165 25.78 -20.56 9.30
CA TYR A 165 27.16 -20.17 9.56
C TYR A 165 28.05 -21.39 9.80
N ALA A 166 27.64 -22.28 10.71
CA ALA A 166 28.39 -23.50 11.00
C ALA A 166 28.54 -24.39 9.76
N LYS A 167 27.49 -24.48 8.94
CA LYS A 167 27.54 -25.21 7.67
C LYS A 167 28.51 -24.57 6.67
N GLU A 168 28.48 -23.24 6.50
CA GLU A 168 29.38 -22.51 5.60
C GLU A 168 30.85 -22.70 6.00
N LEU A 169 31.16 -22.69 7.30
CA LEU A 169 32.52 -22.97 7.78
C LEU A 169 32.95 -24.42 7.53
N ASP A 170 32.07 -25.39 7.76
CA ASP A 170 32.38 -26.81 7.51
C ASP A 170 32.54 -27.10 6.02
N ASP A 171 31.69 -26.51 5.17
CA ASP A 171 31.81 -26.55 3.72
C ASP A 171 33.15 -25.93 3.27
N GLY A 172 33.49 -24.74 3.79
CA GLY A 172 34.74 -24.05 3.48
C GLY A 172 35.99 -24.80 3.92
N ALA A 173 35.94 -25.49 5.06
CA ALA A 173 37.03 -26.35 5.54
C ALA A 173 37.24 -27.56 4.62
N ARG A 174 36.15 -28.19 4.17
CA ARG A 174 36.19 -29.31 3.21
C ARG A 174 36.74 -28.87 1.86
N ASP A 175 36.32 -27.70 1.38
CA ASP A 175 36.83 -27.13 0.12
C ASP A 175 38.32 -26.82 0.22
N TRP A 176 38.76 -26.19 1.31
CA TRP A 176 40.18 -25.88 1.52
C TRP A 176 41.05 -27.13 1.50
N GLU A 177 40.66 -28.19 2.23
CA GLU A 177 41.39 -29.47 2.23
C GLU A 177 41.40 -30.09 0.82
N SER A 178 40.30 -29.97 0.07
CA SER A 178 40.23 -30.46 -1.31
C SER A 178 41.16 -29.69 -2.27
N PHE A 179 41.38 -28.40 -2.05
CA PHE A 179 42.24 -27.57 -2.93
C PHE A 179 43.70 -27.65 -2.55
N TRP A 180 44.01 -27.64 -1.25
CA TRP A 180 45.36 -27.46 -0.74
C TRP A 180 45.93 -28.70 -0.03
N GLY A 181 45.11 -29.70 0.32
CA GLY A 181 45.52 -30.84 1.14
C GLY A 181 46.63 -31.72 0.54
N ASP A 182 46.77 -31.73 -0.78
CA ASP A 182 47.83 -32.46 -1.50
C ASP A 182 49.07 -31.59 -1.81
N THR A 183 49.11 -30.34 -1.34
CA THR A 183 50.23 -29.44 -1.60
C THR A 183 51.43 -29.79 -0.71
N ASP A 184 52.63 -29.80 -1.29
CA ASP A 184 53.88 -30.11 -0.59
C ASP A 184 54.33 -28.91 0.27
N TRP A 185 53.58 -28.67 1.34
CA TRP A 185 53.86 -27.66 2.36
C TRP A 185 54.54 -28.30 3.56
N ASP A 186 55.42 -27.55 4.22
CA ASP A 186 55.77 -27.92 5.59
C ASP A 186 54.61 -27.60 6.55
N ASP A 187 54.63 -28.23 7.74
CA ASP A 187 53.54 -28.08 8.71
C ASP A 187 53.30 -26.61 9.11
N SER A 188 54.34 -25.78 9.17
CA SER A 188 54.22 -24.36 9.54
C SER A 188 53.55 -23.56 8.43
N GLN A 189 53.93 -23.78 7.17
CA GLN A 189 53.33 -23.13 6.01
C GLN A 189 51.86 -23.52 5.86
N ARG A 190 51.54 -24.79 6.14
CA ARG A 190 50.16 -25.27 6.14
C ARG A 190 49.33 -24.61 7.22
N ASP A 191 49.85 -24.54 8.44
CA ASP A 191 49.14 -23.93 9.58
C ASP A 191 48.92 -22.43 9.37
N ASP A 192 49.93 -21.68 8.92
CA ASP A 192 49.84 -20.23 8.66
C ASP A 192 48.83 -19.91 7.54
N GLN A 193 48.85 -20.70 6.45
CA GLN A 193 47.94 -20.52 5.33
C GLN A 193 46.50 -20.91 5.70
N TRP A 194 46.33 -22.00 6.47
CA TRP A 194 45.04 -22.41 6.99
C TRP A 194 44.44 -21.34 7.90
N GLU A 195 45.22 -20.77 8.82
CA GLU A 195 44.74 -19.72 9.74
C GLU A 195 44.27 -18.47 8.96
N THR A 196 45.04 -18.05 7.96
CA THR A 196 44.69 -16.90 7.10
C THR A 196 43.39 -17.16 6.34
N ASP A 197 43.32 -18.26 5.59
CA ASP A 197 42.16 -18.60 4.74
C ASP A 197 40.90 -18.90 5.57
N ARG A 198 41.08 -19.42 6.78
CA ARG A 198 40.00 -19.62 7.74
C ARG A 198 39.48 -18.30 8.27
N GLY A 199 40.37 -17.36 8.64
CA GLY A 199 39.98 -16.03 9.10
C GLY A 199 39.19 -15.25 8.06
N GLU A 200 39.62 -15.31 6.79
CA GLU A 200 38.90 -14.70 5.67
C GLU A 200 37.51 -15.33 5.47
N ARG A 201 37.40 -16.65 5.53
CA ARG A 201 36.11 -17.36 5.43
C ARG A 201 35.19 -17.08 6.60
N GLU A 202 35.72 -17.02 7.82
CA GLU A 202 34.93 -16.67 9.00
C GLU A 202 34.36 -15.26 8.87
N LEU A 203 35.13 -14.32 8.32
CA LEU A 203 34.67 -12.96 8.05
C LEU A 203 33.60 -12.92 6.94
N GLU A 204 33.81 -13.64 5.84
CA GLU A 204 32.84 -13.74 4.74
C GLU A 204 31.53 -14.38 5.19
N ALA A 205 31.60 -15.46 5.97
CA ALA A 205 30.42 -16.10 6.55
C ALA A 205 29.66 -15.14 7.48
N MET A 206 30.35 -14.30 8.26
CA MET A 206 29.69 -13.26 9.07
C MET A 206 29.03 -12.18 8.22
N ARG A 207 29.65 -11.76 7.11
CA ARG A 207 29.01 -10.84 6.13
C ARG A 207 27.75 -11.48 5.54
N ASN A 208 27.80 -12.74 5.17
CA ASN A 208 26.65 -13.48 4.65
C ASN A 208 25.50 -13.57 5.67
N LEU A 209 25.80 -13.70 6.97
CA LEU A 209 24.77 -13.67 8.01
C LEU A 209 24.06 -12.32 8.08
N ALA A 210 24.83 -11.22 8.11
CA ALA A 210 24.26 -9.88 8.11
C ALA A 210 23.44 -9.63 6.82
N GLY A 211 23.96 -10.05 5.67
CA GLY A 211 23.26 -9.99 4.39
C GLY A 211 21.91 -10.71 4.42
N LYS A 212 21.86 -11.96 4.88
CA LYS A 212 20.60 -12.72 4.97
C LYS A 212 19.59 -12.12 5.95
N ALA A 213 20.07 -11.59 7.07
CA ALA A 213 19.19 -10.89 8.01
C ALA A 213 18.60 -9.61 7.37
N ALA A 214 19.38 -8.91 6.54
CA ALA A 214 18.92 -7.77 5.77
C ALA A 214 17.93 -8.18 4.66
N ASP A 215 18.21 -9.27 3.95
CA ASP A 215 17.33 -9.85 2.92
C ASP A 215 15.95 -10.16 3.50
N ASN A 216 15.89 -10.70 4.71
CA ASN A 216 14.63 -10.96 5.40
C ASN A 216 13.82 -9.67 5.66
N ILE A 217 14.46 -8.53 5.94
CA ILE A 217 13.75 -7.24 6.04
C ILE A 217 13.16 -6.86 4.67
N ARG A 218 13.96 -7.01 3.60
CA ARG A 218 13.53 -6.67 2.23
C ARG A 218 12.35 -7.52 1.79
N GLU A 219 12.43 -8.84 1.99
CA GLU A 219 11.36 -9.79 1.65
C GLU A 219 10.04 -9.43 2.34
N ILE A 220 10.08 -9.01 3.61
CA ILE A 220 8.88 -8.57 4.36
C ILE A 220 8.26 -7.32 3.73
N VAL A 221 9.08 -6.31 3.39
CA VAL A 221 8.58 -5.06 2.78
C VAL A 221 8.07 -5.31 1.35
N GLU A 222 8.77 -6.15 0.58
CA GLU A 222 8.35 -6.60 -0.75
C GLU A 222 7.00 -7.33 -0.69
N GLU A 223 6.80 -8.26 0.26
CA GLU A 223 5.53 -8.97 0.42
C GLU A 223 4.36 -7.99 0.68
N ILE A 224 4.56 -7.00 1.55
CA ILE A 224 3.55 -5.97 1.81
C ILE A 224 3.26 -5.18 0.53
N GLY A 225 4.29 -4.63 -0.11
CA GLY A 225 4.14 -3.69 -1.22
C GLY A 225 3.70 -4.32 -2.54
N GLU A 226 4.18 -5.53 -2.85
CA GLU A 226 3.95 -6.19 -4.15
C GLU A 226 2.84 -7.24 -4.11
N SER A 227 2.56 -7.85 -2.96
CA SER A 227 1.57 -8.93 -2.87
C SER A 227 0.32 -8.50 -2.10
N ILE A 228 0.46 -7.95 -0.90
CA ILE A 228 -0.70 -7.72 -0.01
C ILE A 228 -1.43 -6.42 -0.37
N TRP A 229 -0.69 -5.32 -0.59
CA TRP A 229 -1.30 -4.01 -0.81
C TRP A 229 -2.14 -3.92 -2.09
N PRO A 230 -1.72 -4.48 -3.24
CA PRO A 230 -2.55 -4.48 -4.45
C PRO A 230 -3.89 -5.20 -4.26
N GLU A 231 -3.91 -6.31 -3.52
CA GLU A 231 -5.14 -7.07 -3.23
C GLU A 231 -6.07 -6.30 -2.27
N LEU A 232 -5.50 -5.53 -1.34
CA LEU A 232 -6.27 -4.59 -0.51
C LEU A 232 -6.96 -3.55 -1.41
N VAL A 233 -6.22 -2.87 -2.29
CA VAL A 233 -6.78 -1.86 -3.20
C VAL A 233 -7.89 -2.45 -4.06
N ALA A 234 -7.64 -3.60 -4.69
CA ALA A 234 -8.63 -4.29 -5.52
C ALA A 234 -9.91 -4.65 -4.74
N SER A 235 -9.78 -5.05 -3.48
CA SER A 235 -10.93 -5.33 -2.61
C SER A 235 -11.76 -4.08 -2.29
N VAL A 236 -11.09 -2.94 -2.07
CA VAL A 236 -11.76 -1.65 -1.83
C VAL A 236 -12.51 -1.19 -3.08
N GLU A 237 -11.87 -1.25 -4.25
CA GLU A 237 -12.50 -0.93 -5.55
C GLU A 237 -13.71 -1.82 -5.84
N ALA A 238 -13.65 -3.10 -5.44
CA ALA A 238 -14.75 -4.05 -5.60
C ALA A 238 -15.89 -3.86 -4.59
N GLY A 239 -15.74 -2.96 -3.61
CA GLY A 239 -16.71 -2.77 -2.53
C GLY A 239 -16.70 -3.90 -1.49
N ASP A 240 -15.68 -4.77 -1.48
CA ASP A 240 -15.57 -5.91 -0.58
C ASP A 240 -14.79 -5.54 0.70
N ARG A 241 -15.53 -5.04 1.68
CA ARG A 241 -14.98 -4.66 2.98
C ARG A 241 -14.29 -5.80 3.70
N ASP A 242 -14.88 -7.01 3.67
CA ASP A 242 -14.39 -8.12 4.47
C ASP A 242 -13.04 -8.60 3.93
N SER A 243 -12.89 -8.64 2.60
CA SER A 243 -11.60 -8.94 1.95
C SER A 243 -10.58 -7.81 2.19
N ALA A 244 -10.97 -6.53 2.03
CA ALA A 244 -10.06 -5.40 2.29
C ALA A 244 -9.52 -5.40 3.74
N VAL A 245 -10.39 -5.68 4.72
CA VAL A 245 -10.01 -5.85 6.13
C VAL A 245 -9.08 -7.04 6.33
N ALA A 246 -9.31 -8.16 5.63
CA ALA A 246 -8.45 -9.33 5.71
C ALA A 246 -7.04 -9.04 5.19
N HIS A 247 -6.92 -8.38 4.03
CA HIS A 247 -5.63 -7.97 3.47
C HIS A 247 -4.90 -6.94 4.35
N LEU A 248 -5.63 -5.98 4.94
CA LEU A 248 -5.04 -5.06 5.91
C LEU A 248 -4.50 -5.79 7.15
N LEU A 249 -5.25 -6.77 7.65
CA LEU A 249 -4.81 -7.62 8.76
C LEU A 249 -3.54 -8.41 8.42
N ASP A 250 -3.43 -8.91 7.19
CA ASP A 250 -2.21 -9.57 6.71
C ASP A 250 -1.03 -8.60 6.59
N ALA A 251 -1.24 -7.39 6.06
CA ALA A 251 -0.19 -6.37 5.99
C ALA A 251 0.34 -6.02 7.39
N VAL A 252 -0.56 -5.82 8.36
CA VAL A 252 -0.20 -5.56 9.77
C VAL A 252 0.53 -6.74 10.39
N ARG A 253 0.12 -7.99 10.07
CA ARG A 253 0.79 -9.21 10.53
C ARG A 253 2.23 -9.26 10.09
N VAL A 254 2.44 -9.06 8.79
CA VAL A 254 3.75 -9.15 8.15
C VAL A 254 4.63 -8.00 8.60
N ALA A 255 4.10 -6.77 8.69
CA ALA A 255 4.86 -5.62 9.20
C ALA A 255 5.27 -5.76 10.68
N ALA A 256 4.51 -6.48 11.50
CA ALA A 256 4.89 -6.75 12.88
C ALA A 256 6.16 -7.63 13.00
N GLU A 257 6.60 -8.27 11.92
CA GLU A 257 7.83 -9.07 11.87
C GLU A 257 9.08 -8.20 11.67
N LEU A 258 8.92 -6.97 11.20
CA LEU A 258 10.04 -6.08 10.90
C LEU A 258 10.91 -5.76 12.12
N ASP A 259 10.34 -5.65 13.33
CA ASP A 259 11.14 -5.39 14.55
C ASP A 259 12.12 -6.52 14.81
N SER A 260 11.62 -7.76 14.79
CA SER A 260 12.45 -8.94 15.02
C SER A 260 13.47 -9.14 13.88
N ALA A 261 13.09 -8.82 12.65
CA ALA A 261 14.00 -8.85 11.50
C ALA A 261 15.12 -7.81 11.64
N TYR A 262 14.79 -6.60 12.07
CA TYR A 262 15.76 -5.54 12.35
C TYR A 262 16.69 -5.90 13.50
N GLU A 263 16.17 -6.42 14.61
CA GLU A 263 16.99 -6.89 15.74
C GLU A 263 18.00 -7.97 15.31
N LEU A 264 17.59 -8.90 14.44
CA LEU A 264 18.51 -9.90 13.87
C LEU A 264 19.58 -9.26 12.99
N TYR A 265 19.20 -8.32 12.13
CA TYR A 265 20.16 -7.59 11.28
C TYR A 265 21.17 -6.82 12.13
N GLN A 266 20.70 -6.05 13.10
CA GLN A 266 21.54 -5.28 14.02
C GLN A 266 22.49 -6.15 14.83
N ALA A 267 22.02 -7.29 15.36
CA ALA A 267 22.84 -8.23 16.11
C ALA A 267 23.99 -8.79 15.25
N ASN A 268 23.71 -9.16 14.00
CA ASN A 268 24.72 -9.72 13.10
C ASN A 268 25.70 -8.66 12.59
N LEU A 269 25.27 -7.42 12.34
CA LEU A 269 26.17 -6.30 12.09
C LEU A 269 27.09 -6.00 13.29
N SER A 270 26.54 -6.03 14.50
CA SER A 270 27.33 -5.82 15.73
C SER A 270 28.40 -6.89 15.92
N ARG A 271 28.07 -8.14 15.59
CA ARG A 271 29.04 -9.25 15.58
C ARG A 271 30.13 -9.03 14.54
N LEU A 272 29.76 -8.63 13.32
CA LEU A 272 30.70 -8.33 12.25
C LEU A 272 31.64 -7.18 12.63
N TYR A 273 31.10 -6.10 13.20
CA TYR A 273 31.87 -4.96 13.70
C TYR A 273 32.90 -5.38 14.75
N THR A 274 32.51 -6.23 15.71
CA THR A 274 33.41 -6.69 16.78
C THR A 274 34.65 -7.43 16.24
N VAL A 275 34.48 -8.16 15.14
CA VAL A 275 35.57 -8.94 14.52
C VAL A 275 36.37 -8.11 13.54
N SER A 276 35.69 -7.28 12.74
CA SER A 276 36.33 -6.46 11.72
C SER A 276 35.49 -5.19 11.48
N PRO A 277 35.78 -4.09 12.21
CA PRO A 277 35.06 -2.84 12.00
C PRO A 277 35.12 -2.35 10.55
N GLY A 278 36.30 -2.48 9.91
CA GLY A 278 36.50 -2.09 8.51
C GLY A 278 35.67 -2.91 7.51
N ALA A 279 35.13 -4.05 7.91
CA ALA A 279 34.22 -4.83 7.06
C ALA A 279 32.86 -4.16 6.84
N LEU A 280 32.50 -3.17 7.65
CA LEU A 280 31.31 -2.33 7.47
C LEU A 280 31.55 -1.08 6.59
N GLY A 281 32.72 -0.98 5.93
CA GLY A 281 33.04 0.15 5.06
C GLY A 281 33.04 1.49 5.80
N ALA A 282 32.44 2.52 5.18
CA ALA A 282 32.42 3.88 5.71
C ALA A 282 31.76 3.99 7.09
N MET A 283 30.71 3.19 7.35
CA MET A 283 30.05 3.19 8.65
C MET A 283 30.96 2.61 9.75
N GLY A 284 31.71 1.56 9.42
CA GLY A 284 32.74 1.02 10.32
C GLY A 284 33.83 2.03 10.67
N GLU A 285 34.31 2.78 9.68
CA GLU A 285 35.28 3.88 9.89
C GLU A 285 34.72 4.98 10.78
N HIS A 286 33.45 5.34 10.58
CA HIS A 286 32.76 6.35 11.38
C HIS A 286 32.68 5.93 12.86
N LEU A 287 32.25 4.69 13.13
CA LEU A 287 32.13 4.14 14.48
C LEU A 287 33.49 4.05 15.19
N MET A 288 34.53 3.56 14.51
CA MET A 288 35.89 3.55 15.06
C MET A 288 36.39 4.96 15.40
N GLY A 289 36.06 5.95 14.56
CA GLY A 289 36.37 7.36 14.83
C GLY A 289 35.68 7.89 16.08
N MET A 290 34.40 7.54 16.29
CA MET A 290 33.66 7.88 17.50
C MET A 290 34.25 7.22 18.75
N GLU A 291 34.59 5.93 18.69
CA GLU A 291 35.22 5.22 19.80
C GLU A 291 36.56 5.85 20.20
N THR A 292 37.38 6.20 19.20
CA THR A 292 38.65 6.90 19.41
C THR A 292 38.44 8.25 20.09
N TRP A 293 37.44 9.00 19.65
CA TRP A 293 37.08 10.28 20.27
C TRP A 293 36.56 10.12 21.70
N LEU A 294 35.69 9.13 21.96
CA LEU A 294 35.15 8.83 23.29
C LEU A 294 36.27 8.44 24.26
N ALA A 295 37.16 7.53 23.86
CA ALA A 295 38.31 7.14 24.66
C ALA A 295 39.19 8.35 25.02
N ALA A 296 39.42 9.26 24.06
CA ALA A 296 40.17 10.49 24.29
C ALA A 296 39.48 11.48 25.25
N GLN A 297 38.15 11.43 25.40
CA GLN A 297 37.41 12.21 26.40
C GLN A 297 37.49 11.57 27.78
N THR A 298 37.38 10.24 27.85
CA THR A 298 37.50 9.48 29.11
C THR A 298 38.90 9.63 29.71
N ASP A 299 39.96 9.58 28.89
CA ASP A 299 41.35 9.79 29.34
C ASP A 299 41.64 11.25 29.77
N ARG A 300 40.84 12.22 29.31
CA ARG A 300 40.96 13.63 29.71
C ARG A 300 40.23 13.96 31.01
N ASN A 301 39.42 13.03 31.53
CA ASN A 301 38.66 13.22 32.77
C ASN A 301 38.89 12.07 33.78
N PRO A 302 40.15 11.79 34.21
CA PRO A 302 40.41 10.70 35.14
C PRO A 302 39.98 10.99 36.59
N GLU A 303 39.58 12.22 36.92
CA GLU A 303 39.21 12.64 38.29
C GLU A 303 38.01 13.63 38.29
N GLU A 304 36.80 13.07 38.22
CA GLU A 304 35.60 13.52 38.98
C GLU A 304 34.92 12.26 39.55
#